data_AF-A0A5N6NX11-F1
#
_entry.id   AF-A0A5N6NX11-F1
#
_cell.length_a   1.000
_cell.length_b   1.000
_cell.length_c   1.000
_cell.angle_alpha   90.00
_cell.angle_beta   90.00
_cell.angle_gamma   90.00
#
_symmetry.space_group_name_H-M   'P 1'
#
loop_
_entity.id
_entity.type
_entity.pdbx_description
1 polymer ?
#
loop_
_entity_poly.entity_id
_entity_poly.type
_entity_poly.pdbx_seq_one_letter_code
_entity_poly.pdbx_strand_id
1 'polypeptide(L)'
;MDGQTERTIQTLEDMLRACVIDFDGNWDSHLPLVEFSYNNSYHASIGMAPFEALYGRKCRSPICWTEVGESQITGPEIIQETTDKIRQICDNLLAARSRQKSYADKRRKPLEFKVDDMVLLKVSPWKGVVRFGKKGKLAPRYVGPFKILEQIEKVAYKLELPPELR
;
A
#
# COMPACT_ATOMS: atom_id res chain seq x y z
N MET A 1 -9.85 -4.98 6.35
CA MET A 1 -8.52 -4.86 5.71
C MET A 1 -7.95 -3.52 6.15
N ASP A 2 -6.75 -3.51 6.72
CA ASP A 2 -6.11 -2.26 7.14
C ASP A 2 -5.48 -1.55 5.92
N GLY A 3 -5.33 -0.22 6.01
CA GLY A 3 -4.75 0.58 4.92
C GLY A 3 -3.24 0.42 4.78
N GLN A 4 -2.58 -0.31 5.69
CA GLN A 4 -1.14 -0.57 5.61
C GLN A 4 -0.87 -1.72 4.62
N THR A 5 -1.63 -2.81 4.75
CA THR A 5 -1.56 -4.00 3.88
C THR A 5 -1.93 -3.64 2.44
N GLU A 6 -2.95 -2.79 2.25
CA GLU A 6 -3.35 -2.33 0.92
C GLU A 6 -2.24 -1.52 0.23
N ARG A 7 -1.55 -0.64 0.98
CA ARG A 7 -0.40 0.13 0.46
C ARG A 7 0.80 -0.74 0.13
N THR A 8 1.08 -1.76 0.95
CA THR A 8 2.19 -2.68 0.66
C THR A 8 1.91 -3.49 -0.60
N ILE A 9 0.69 -4.01 -0.77
CA ILE A 9 0.28 -4.74 -1.96
C ILE A 9 0.39 -3.85 -3.20
N GLN A 10 -0.15 -2.62 -3.16
CA GLN A 10 -0.09 -1.71 -4.30
C GLN A 10 1.36 -1.36 -4.69
N THR A 11 2.24 -1.19 -3.70
CA THR A 11 3.67 -0.92 -3.96
C THR A 11 4.33 -2.10 -4.66
N LEU A 12 4.04 -3.33 -4.22
CA LEU A 12 4.56 -4.55 -4.86
C LEU A 12 4.03 -4.71 -6.29
N GLU A 13 2.73 -4.47 -6.51
CA GLU A 13 2.14 -4.52 -7.86
C GLU A 13 2.78 -3.51 -8.81
N ASP A 14 2.99 -2.27 -8.37
CA ASP A 14 3.59 -1.23 -9.20
C ASP A 14 5.06 -1.54 -9.52
N MET A 15 5.78 -2.12 -8.55
CA MET A 15 7.16 -2.57 -8.71
C MET A 15 7.24 -3.72 -9.73
N LEU A 16 6.37 -4.74 -9.60
CA LEU A 16 6.28 -5.84 -10.55
C LEU A 16 5.92 -5.34 -11.94
N ARG A 17 4.98 -4.41 -12.07
CA ARG A 17 4.58 -3.84 -13.37
C ARG A 17 5.76 -3.14 -14.06
N ALA A 18 6.57 -2.40 -13.31
CA ALA A 18 7.77 -1.76 -13.86
C ALA A 18 8.82 -2.81 -14.30
N CYS A 19 9.03 -3.84 -13.48
CA CYS A 19 9.96 -4.93 -13.82
C CYS A 19 9.53 -5.72 -15.06
N VAL A 20 8.24 -5.97 -15.24
CA VAL A 20 7.71 -6.64 -16.44
C VAL A 20 8.01 -5.83 -17.71
N ILE A 21 7.93 -4.50 -17.63
CA ILE A 21 8.22 -3.60 -18.76
C ILE A 21 9.73 -3.55 -19.05
N ASP A 22 10.55 -3.46 -18.01
CA ASP A 22 11.99 -3.27 -18.14
C ASP A 22 12.74 -4.57 -18.48
N PHE A 23 12.17 -5.74 -18.17
CA PHE A 23 12.80 -7.06 -18.36
C PHE A 23 12.13 -7.93 -19.43
N ASP A 24 11.53 -7.31 -20.46
CA ASP A 24 11.00 -7.97 -21.66
C ASP A 24 10.05 -9.16 -21.37
N GLY A 25 9.24 -9.05 -20.30
CA GLY A 25 8.30 -10.09 -19.90
C GLY A 25 8.87 -11.29 -19.13
N ASN A 26 10.19 -11.37 -18.90
CA ASN A 26 10.84 -12.41 -18.08
C ASN A 26 10.83 -12.06 -16.58
N TRP A 27 9.67 -11.63 -16.07
CA TRP A 27 9.52 -11.09 -14.73
C TRP A 27 9.68 -12.16 -13.63
N ASP A 28 9.38 -13.42 -13.95
CA ASP A 28 9.45 -14.57 -13.05
C ASP A 28 10.89 -14.89 -12.66
N SER A 29 11.84 -14.82 -13.61
CA SER A 29 13.27 -14.99 -13.31
C SER A 29 13.85 -13.86 -12.44
N HIS A 30 13.21 -12.70 -12.42
CA HIS A 30 13.64 -11.51 -11.66
C HIS A 30 12.88 -11.32 -10.36
N LEU A 31 11.87 -12.16 -10.07
CA LEU A 31 11.09 -12.08 -8.84
C LEU A 31 11.96 -12.12 -7.56
N PRO A 32 13.03 -12.94 -7.46
CA PRO A 32 13.93 -12.91 -6.31
C PRO A 32 14.64 -11.56 -6.13
N LEU A 33 15.00 -10.88 -7.22
CA LEU A 33 15.64 -9.56 -7.17
C LEU A 33 14.65 -8.47 -6.74
N VAL A 34 13.40 -8.59 -7.17
CA VAL A 34 12.30 -7.70 -6.77
C VAL A 34 12.02 -7.85 -5.28
N GLU A 35 11.84 -9.09 -4.80
CA GLU A 35 11.65 -9.38 -3.39
C GLU A 35 12.83 -8.88 -2.55
N PHE A 36 14.07 -9.15 -3.00
CA PHE A 36 15.28 -8.67 -2.35
C PHE A 36 15.28 -7.15 -2.21
N SER A 37 15.00 -6.45 -3.30
CA SER A 37 15.01 -4.98 -3.33
C SER A 37 13.91 -4.40 -2.42
N TYR A 38 12.73 -5.01 -2.38
CA TYR A 38 11.66 -4.60 -1.48
C TYR A 38 12.02 -4.81 0.00
N ASN A 39 12.48 -6.01 0.35
CA ASN A 39 12.81 -6.38 1.72
C ASN A 39 13.99 -5.59 2.29
N ASN A 40 14.88 -5.09 1.44
CA ASN A 40 16.03 -4.27 1.84
C ASN A 40 15.79 -2.76 1.73
N SER A 41 14.65 -2.34 1.18
CA SER A 41 14.31 -0.93 1.05
C SER A 41 13.79 -0.35 2.37
N TYR A 42 14.16 0.90 2.64
CA TYR A 42 13.73 1.59 3.86
C TYR A 42 12.21 1.87 3.85
N HIS A 43 11.53 1.45 4.93
CA HIS A 43 10.11 1.67 5.16
C HIS A 43 9.91 2.69 6.29
N ALA A 44 9.40 3.87 5.94
CA ALA A 44 9.24 4.98 6.89
C ALA A 44 8.27 4.67 8.06
N SER A 45 7.30 3.77 7.86
CA SER A 45 6.37 3.35 8.92
C SER A 45 7.02 2.46 9.98
N ILE A 46 8.09 1.73 9.61
CA ILE A 46 8.82 0.81 10.49
C ILE A 46 10.15 1.44 10.96
N GLY A 47 10.65 2.47 10.25
CA GLY A 47 11.91 3.14 10.57
C GLY A 47 13.16 2.38 10.15
N MET A 48 13.00 1.28 9.40
CA MET A 48 14.08 0.42 8.89
C MET A 48 13.59 -0.40 7.69
N ALA A 49 14.45 -1.25 7.13
CA ALA A 49 14.06 -2.20 6.08
C ALA A 49 13.31 -3.41 6.69
N PRO A 50 12.31 -4.00 6.00
CA PRO A 50 11.64 -5.22 6.48
C PRO A 50 12.61 -6.35 6.86
N PHE A 51 13.68 -6.54 6.10
CA PHE A 51 14.74 -7.51 6.40
C PHE A 51 15.43 -7.20 7.73
N GLU A 52 15.76 -5.92 7.97
CA GLU A 52 16.39 -5.49 9.22
C GLU A 52 15.44 -5.67 10.40
N ALA A 53 14.16 -5.40 10.22
CA ALA A 53 13.13 -5.61 11.25
C ALA A 53 12.96 -7.10 11.60
N LEU A 54 13.06 -7.99 10.60
CA LEU A 54 12.89 -9.43 10.80
C LEU A 54 14.13 -10.09 11.42
N TYR A 55 15.32 -9.70 10.97
CA TYR A 55 16.57 -10.37 11.34
C TYR A 55 17.48 -9.58 12.29
N GLY A 56 17.11 -8.35 12.65
CA GLY A 56 17.88 -7.46 13.53
C GLY A 56 19.22 -7.01 12.95
N ARG A 57 19.46 -7.23 11.66
CA ARG A 57 20.72 -6.90 10.97
C ARG A 57 20.48 -6.43 9.55
N LYS A 58 21.34 -5.54 9.06
CA LYS A 58 21.33 -5.12 7.65
C LYS A 58 21.82 -6.25 6.74
N CYS A 59 21.20 -6.39 5.58
CA CYS A 59 21.72 -7.29 4.55
C CYS A 59 23.08 -6.78 4.04
N ARG A 60 24.04 -7.68 3.87
CA ARG A 60 25.44 -7.32 3.53
C ARG A 60 25.78 -7.47 2.05
N SER A 61 24.97 -8.14 1.24
CA SER A 61 25.19 -8.25 -0.20
C SER A 61 23.94 -8.77 -0.91
N PRO A 62 23.64 -8.31 -2.14
CA PRO A 62 22.60 -8.91 -2.97
C PRO A 62 22.87 -10.34 -3.43
N ILE A 63 24.11 -10.82 -3.30
CA ILE A 63 24.59 -12.09 -3.88
C ILE A 63 24.68 -13.20 -2.80
N CYS A 64 24.50 -12.88 -1.51
CA CYS A 64 24.70 -13.83 -0.41
C CYS A 64 23.48 -14.72 -0.11
N TRP A 65 22.94 -15.38 -1.14
CA TRP A 65 22.00 -16.50 -1.00
C TRP A 65 22.60 -17.85 -1.46
N THR A 66 23.87 -17.91 -1.87
CA THR A 66 24.54 -19.22 -1.97
C THR A 66 24.70 -19.79 -0.57
N GLU A 67 24.15 -21.00 -0.37
CA GLU A 67 24.43 -21.83 0.80
C GLU A 67 25.94 -21.83 1.06
N VAL A 68 26.32 -21.78 2.34
CA VAL A 68 27.71 -21.86 2.77
C VAL A 68 28.29 -23.20 2.28
N GLY A 69 28.90 -23.20 1.10
CA GLY A 69 29.38 -24.41 0.43
C GLY A 69 29.65 -24.25 -1.07
N GLU A 70 28.92 -23.39 -1.80
CA GLU A 70 29.15 -23.16 -3.23
C GLU A 70 29.66 -21.75 -3.51
N SER A 71 30.97 -21.58 -3.40
CA SER A 71 31.65 -20.41 -3.97
C SER A 71 31.75 -20.59 -5.49
N GLN A 72 30.63 -20.46 -6.21
CA GLN A 72 30.71 -20.20 -7.64
C GLN A 72 31.27 -18.80 -7.83
N ILE A 73 32.45 -18.74 -8.45
CA ILE A 73 33.08 -17.50 -8.92
C ILE A 73 32.15 -16.93 -9.99
N THR A 74 31.15 -16.18 -9.54
CA THR A 74 30.24 -15.45 -10.42
C THR A 74 31.07 -14.32 -11.02
N GLY A 75 31.24 -14.32 -12.35
CA GLY A 75 32.10 -13.36 -13.04
C GLY A 75 31.69 -11.91 -12.75
N PRO A 76 32.64 -10.94 -12.83
CA PRO A 76 32.37 -9.52 -12.56
C PRO A 76 31.24 -8.94 -13.42
N GLU A 77 31.01 -9.51 -14.60
CA GLU A 77 29.96 -9.11 -15.53
C GLU A 77 28.55 -9.41 -14.99
N ILE A 78 28.32 -10.61 -14.45
CA ILE A 78 27.05 -10.99 -13.82
C ILE A 78 26.79 -10.16 -12.56
N ILE A 79 27.86 -9.87 -11.78
CA ILE A 79 27.78 -9.00 -10.60
C ILE A 79 27.33 -7.59 -11.01
N GLN A 80 27.92 -7.05 -12.06
CA GLN A 80 27.58 -5.74 -12.59
C GLN A 80 26.13 -5.70 -13.09
N GLU A 81 25.73 -6.67 -13.93
CA GLU A 81 24.35 -6.79 -14.42
C GLU A 81 23.33 -6.89 -13.29
N THR A 82 23.62 -7.69 -12.25
CA THR A 82 22.72 -7.86 -11.10
C THR A 82 22.61 -6.56 -10.31
N THR A 83 23.73 -5.85 -10.13
CA THR A 83 23.78 -4.56 -9.43
C THR A 83 22.99 -3.49 -10.18
N ASP A 84 23.12 -3.44 -11.51
CA ASP A 84 22.40 -2.50 -12.37
C ASP A 84 20.89 -2.77 -12.35
N LYS A 85 20.49 -4.05 -12.40
CA LYS A 85 19.09 -4.46 -12.23
C LYS A 85 18.52 -4.05 -10.87
N ILE A 86 19.27 -4.26 -9.78
CA ILE A 86 18.84 -3.83 -8.43
C ILE A 86 18.67 -2.31 -8.37
N ARG A 87 19.58 -1.55 -8.97
CA ARG A 87 19.48 -0.09 -9.02
C ARG A 87 18.20 0.35 -9.74
N GLN A 88 17.93 -0.23 -10.90
CA GLN A 88 16.71 0.04 -11.67
C GLN A 88 15.44 -0.30 -10.86
N ILE A 89 15.44 -1.44 -10.17
CA ILE A 89 14.33 -1.85 -9.30
C ILE A 89 14.11 -0.84 -8.15
N CYS A 90 15.20 -0.36 -7.52
CA CYS A 90 15.13 0.66 -6.46
C CYS A 90 14.59 2.01 -6.97
N ASP A 91 15.02 2.45 -8.15
CA ASP A 91 14.53 3.69 -8.77
C ASP A 91 13.03 3.59 -9.10
N ASN A 92 12.61 2.43 -9.62
CA ASN A 92 11.21 2.12 -9.89
C ASN A 92 10.36 2.14 -8.60
N LEU A 93 10.88 1.58 -7.50
CA LEU A 93 10.22 1.60 -6.19
C LEU A 93 10.01 3.05 -5.69
N LEU A 94 11.03 3.90 -5.84
CA LEU A 94 10.96 5.29 -5.42
C LEU A 94 9.98 6.10 -6.28
N ALA A 95 9.96 5.86 -7.60
CA ALA A 95 9.01 6.46 -8.51
C ALA A 95 7.56 6.07 -8.19
N ALA A 96 7.30 4.77 -7.93
CA ALA A 96 5.97 4.28 -7.55
C ALA A 96 5.48 4.95 -6.25
N ARG A 97 6.33 4.97 -5.20
CA ARG A 97 6.01 5.60 -3.91
C ARG A 97 5.73 7.11 -4.07
N SER A 98 6.52 7.80 -4.88
CA SER A 98 6.34 9.23 -5.17
C SER A 98 5.01 9.51 -5.89
N ARG A 99 4.66 8.69 -6.91
CA ARG A 99 3.37 8.80 -7.61
C ARG A 99 2.20 8.59 -6.65
N GLN A 100 2.23 7.53 -5.85
CA GLN A 100 1.18 7.23 -4.87
C GLN A 100 0.99 8.39 -3.88
N LYS A 101 2.08 8.93 -3.31
CA LYS A 101 2.04 10.09 -2.43
C LYS A 101 1.42 11.30 -3.13
N SER A 102 1.88 11.61 -4.34
CA SER A 102 1.38 12.76 -5.10
C SER A 102 -0.12 12.67 -5.41
N TYR A 103 -0.63 11.47 -5.71
CA TYR A 103 -2.05 11.24 -6.00
C TYR A 103 -2.91 11.32 -4.75
N ALA A 104 -2.44 10.74 -3.64
CA ALA A 104 -3.13 10.82 -2.35
C ALA A 104 -3.20 12.27 -1.86
N ASP A 105 -2.08 13.00 -1.87
CA ASP A 105 -1.99 14.37 -1.37
C ASP A 105 -2.86 15.32 -2.21
N LYS A 106 -2.83 15.21 -3.55
CA LYS A 106 -3.68 16.03 -4.44
C LYS A 106 -5.18 15.83 -4.22
N ARG A 107 -5.60 14.63 -3.81
CA ARG A 107 -7.03 14.30 -3.60
C ARG A 107 -7.49 14.49 -2.15
N ARG A 108 -6.56 14.77 -1.22
CA ARG A 108 -6.88 14.96 0.18
C ARG A 108 -7.45 16.35 0.40
N LYS A 109 -8.78 16.43 0.51
CA LYS A 109 -9.44 17.64 1.02
C LYS A 109 -9.50 17.52 2.56
N PRO A 110 -8.91 18.46 3.33
CA PRO A 110 -9.17 18.52 4.76
C PRO A 110 -10.62 18.95 4.94
N LEU A 111 -11.51 17.96 5.15
CA LEU A 111 -12.89 18.20 5.50
C LEU A 111 -13.00 17.96 7.00
N GLU A 112 -13.13 19.05 7.74
CA GLU A 112 -13.35 19.02 9.18
C GLU A 112 -14.81 19.36 9.42
N PHE A 113 -15.47 18.56 10.26
CA PHE A 113 -16.84 18.79 10.68
C PHE A 113 -16.83 19.24 12.13
N LYS A 114 -17.81 20.06 12.50
CA LYS A 114 -18.02 20.51 13.88
C LYS A 114 -19.10 19.66 14.54
N VAL A 115 -19.07 19.63 15.87
CA VAL A 115 -20.22 19.15 16.65
C VAL A 115 -21.44 19.96 16.24
N ASP A 116 -22.59 19.28 16.15
CA ASP A 116 -23.86 19.79 15.63
C ASP A 116 -23.98 19.94 14.10
N ASP A 117 -22.93 19.68 13.31
CA ASP A 117 -23.06 19.63 11.85
C ASP A 117 -23.92 18.44 11.42
N MET A 118 -24.70 18.64 10.35
CA MET A 118 -25.54 17.62 9.74
C MET A 118 -24.81 16.98 8.55
N VAL A 119 -24.53 15.68 8.65
CA VAL A 119 -23.75 14.95 7.63
C VAL A 119 -24.50 13.75 7.06
N LEU A 120 -24.24 13.47 5.79
CA LEU A 120 -24.80 12.29 5.12
C LEU A 120 -23.91 11.05 5.34
N LEU A 121 -24.50 9.95 5.80
CA LEU A 121 -23.76 8.69 5.96
C LEU A 121 -23.73 7.91 4.64
N LYS A 122 -22.53 7.58 4.16
CA LYS A 122 -22.36 6.69 3.00
C LYS A 122 -22.65 5.25 3.39
N VAL A 123 -23.54 4.58 2.66
CA VAL A 123 -23.89 3.17 2.89
C VAL A 123 -23.31 2.28 1.78
N SER A 124 -22.80 1.10 2.16
CA SER A 124 -22.39 0.11 1.16
C SER A 124 -23.65 -0.50 0.51
N PRO A 125 -23.60 -0.93 -0.77
CA PRO A 125 -24.76 -1.49 -1.46
C PRO A 125 -25.41 -2.66 -0.70
N TRP A 126 -24.61 -3.51 -0.07
CA TRP A 126 -25.11 -4.64 0.73
C TRP A 126 -25.74 -4.21 2.06
N LYS A 127 -25.09 -3.32 2.82
CA LYS A 127 -25.64 -2.80 4.09
C LYS A 127 -26.88 -1.94 3.85
N GLY A 128 -26.91 -1.24 2.72
CA GLY A 128 -28.02 -0.42 2.23
C GLY A 128 -29.28 -1.24 1.94
N VAL A 129 -29.12 -2.39 1.28
CA VAL A 129 -30.22 -3.31 0.97
C VAL A 129 -30.79 -3.92 2.24
N VAL A 130 -29.94 -4.36 3.18
CA VAL A 130 -30.40 -5.00 4.44
C VAL A 130 -31.09 -4.00 5.36
N ARG A 131 -30.58 -2.76 5.46
CA ARG A 131 -31.11 -1.76 6.42
C ARG A 131 -32.20 -0.86 5.85
N PHE A 132 -32.20 -0.58 4.54
CA PHE A 132 -33.14 0.37 3.92
C PHE A 132 -34.03 -0.25 2.84
N GLY A 133 -33.88 -1.55 2.54
CA GLY A 133 -34.74 -2.28 1.58
C GLY A 133 -34.63 -1.84 0.11
N LYS A 134 -33.78 -0.86 -0.21
CA LYS A 134 -33.61 -0.33 -1.57
C LYS A 134 -32.48 -1.06 -2.30
N LYS A 135 -32.83 -1.86 -3.31
CA LYS A 135 -31.89 -2.60 -4.18
C LYS A 135 -31.92 -2.04 -5.59
N GLY A 136 -30.75 -1.89 -6.23
CA GLY A 136 -30.65 -1.59 -7.66
C GLY A 136 -29.66 -0.47 -8.00
N LYS A 137 -29.44 -0.27 -9.30
CA LYS A 137 -28.48 0.69 -9.91
C LYS A 137 -28.73 2.16 -9.53
N LEU A 138 -29.91 2.47 -8.97
CA LEU A 138 -30.37 3.80 -8.56
C LEU A 138 -30.64 3.94 -7.04
N ALA A 139 -30.27 2.95 -6.23
CA ALA A 139 -30.41 3.08 -4.78
C ALA A 139 -29.50 4.22 -4.26
N PRO A 140 -29.99 5.07 -3.33
CA PRO A 140 -29.19 6.16 -2.79
C PRO A 140 -27.97 5.61 -2.05
N ARG A 141 -26.79 6.14 -2.38
CA ARG A 141 -25.51 5.77 -1.74
C ARG A 141 -25.27 6.45 -0.39
N TYR A 142 -26.09 7.45 -0.09
CA TYR A 142 -26.03 8.27 1.11
C TYR A 142 -27.42 8.31 1.74
N VAL A 143 -27.46 8.25 3.07
CA VAL A 143 -28.71 8.22 3.86
C VAL A 143 -28.64 9.23 4.97
N GLY A 144 -29.76 9.94 5.16
CA GLY A 144 -30.06 10.86 6.27
C GLY A 144 -29.06 12.00 6.46
N PRO A 145 -29.48 13.21 6.82
CA PRO A 145 -28.59 14.06 7.58
C PRO A 145 -28.61 13.55 9.04
N PHE A 146 -27.47 13.11 9.56
CA PHE A 146 -27.29 12.78 10.98
C PHE A 146 -26.45 13.85 11.65
N LYS A 147 -26.80 14.15 12.90
CA LYS A 147 -26.10 15.13 13.70
C LYS A 147 -24.81 14.53 14.27
N ILE A 148 -23.71 15.29 14.22
CA ILE A 148 -22.47 14.92 14.90
C ILE A 148 -22.60 15.23 16.39
N LEU A 149 -22.43 14.20 17.23
CA LEU A 149 -22.48 14.32 18.69
C LEU A 149 -21.12 14.66 19.30
N GLU A 150 -20.07 14.00 18.84
CA GLU A 150 -18.71 14.20 19.34
C GLU A 150 -17.67 13.89 18.25
N GLN A 151 -16.55 14.60 18.29
CA GLN A 151 -15.36 14.27 17.52
C GLN A 151 -14.48 13.34 18.36
N ILE A 152 -14.31 12.09 17.90
CA ILE A 152 -13.48 11.08 18.59
C ILE A 152 -12.03 11.26 18.18
N GLU A 153 -11.78 11.43 16.87
CA GLU A 153 -10.45 11.69 16.31
C GLU A 153 -10.53 12.72 15.18
N LYS A 154 -9.37 13.13 14.65
CA LYS A 154 -9.26 14.09 13.54
C LYS A 154 -10.13 13.74 12.32
N VAL A 155 -10.40 12.44 12.08
CA VAL A 155 -11.20 11.96 10.95
C VAL A 155 -12.34 11.02 11.40
N ALA A 156 -12.60 10.91 12.71
CA ALA A 156 -13.62 10.03 13.26
C ALA A 156 -14.62 10.81 14.11
N TYR A 157 -15.89 10.75 13.72
CA TYR A 157 -17.00 11.46 14.36
C TYR A 157 -18.09 10.48 14.75
N LYS A 158 -18.69 10.70 15.91
CA LYS A 158 -19.87 9.95 16.35
C LYS A 158 -21.13 10.64 15.88
N LEU A 159 -22.00 9.85 15.25
CA LEU A 159 -23.28 10.32 14.73
C LEU A 159 -24.42 9.89 15.63
N GLU A 160 -25.45 10.73 15.70
CA GLU A 160 -26.75 10.38 16.27
C GLU A 160 -27.49 9.46 15.29
N LEU A 161 -27.21 8.16 15.40
CA LEU A 161 -27.85 7.14 14.56
C LEU A 161 -29.09 6.55 15.26
N PRO A 162 -30.20 6.35 14.52
CA PRO A 162 -31.33 5.56 14.97
C PRO A 162 -30.90 4.14 15.41
N PRO A 163 -31.64 3.49 16.33
CA PRO A 163 -31.32 2.14 16.80
C PRO A 163 -31.18 1.11 15.66
N GLU A 164 -31.90 1.31 14.57
CA GLU A 164 -31.87 0.44 13.39
C GLU A 164 -30.54 0.54 12.61
N LEU A 165 -29.79 1.62 12.81
CA LEU A 165 -28.52 1.91 12.13
C LEU A 165 -27.28 1.81 13.01
N ARG A 166 -27.46 1.60 14.31
CA ARG A 166 -26.36 1.42 15.26
C ARG A 166 -25.51 0.18 14.96
#